data_AF-A0A356TCP2-F1
#
_entry.id   AF-A0A356TCP2-F1
#
_cell.length_a   1.000
_cell.length_b   1.000
_cell.length_c   1.000
_cell.angle_alpha   90.00
_cell.angle_beta   90.00
_cell.angle_gamma   90.00
#
_symmetry.space_group_name_H-M   'P 1'
#
loop_
_entity.id
_entity.type
_entity.pdbx_description
1 polymer ?
#
loop_
_entity_poly.entity_id
_entity_poly.type
_entity_poly.pdbx_seq_one_letter_code
_entity_poly.pdbx_strand_id
1 'polypeptide(L)'
;MQNDPAHCGGCGVACAAGETCARGACTAACPTGERSCAGTCVDPLTDPANCGACGVSCAAGQRCDAGSCECVPGQRLCGGRCVDPLSDPAHCGACGAACAAGEVCTRGSCTVACAPGTTACGGACVDLTRDDANCGACGNACMGGSSCAAGACACPAGLTDCGGVCVDLTSDPAHCGACATACPSTESCSFGRCVGSCPLGQTDCAGACADLQFDPANCGACGDACGPTQACRSGSCGCGRGQVDCGGVCAATQSDPANCGACGTVCAAGEVCDAGACVGMCAMDATLCAGSCVNPNNDVFHCGACGNACSPGQNCVSGSCGCAGGLTQCGRACHNTDSNRNHCGACFNQCADGETCAAGTCGGRSCPGGRTDCGGSCVRTDRDPLNCGSCGNACAAGESCVDATCAPCPRGETDCAGTCADLAVDDANCGACGATCATGQSCSDGLCCPTGQTACGGACVDTSSDDMHCGACDNACPALTACTAGACG
;
A
#
# COMPACT_ATOMS: atom_id res chain seq x y z
N MET A 1 -2.96 -50.92 -47.22
CA MET A 1 -3.04 -51.76 -48.44
C MET A 1 -2.85 -53.25 -48.16
N GLN A 2 -2.76 -53.70 -46.89
CA GLN A 2 -2.65 -55.14 -46.59
C GLN A 2 -4.02 -55.86 -46.62
N ASN A 3 -5.12 -55.11 -46.65
CA ASN A 3 -6.49 -55.60 -46.50
C ASN A 3 -7.44 -54.90 -47.51
N ASP A 4 -6.91 -54.40 -48.62
CA ASP A 4 -7.68 -53.81 -49.71
C ASP A 4 -7.76 -54.83 -50.87
N PRO A 5 -8.96 -55.31 -51.27
CA PRO A 5 -9.09 -56.31 -52.34
C PRO A 5 -8.63 -55.82 -53.72
N ALA A 6 -8.59 -54.50 -53.94
CA ALA A 6 -8.09 -53.89 -55.17
C ALA A 6 -6.58 -53.63 -55.16
N HIS A 7 -5.94 -53.69 -53.98
CA HIS A 7 -4.52 -53.37 -53.78
C HIS A 7 -3.88 -54.28 -52.72
N CYS A 8 -4.12 -55.60 -52.80
CA CYS A 8 -3.79 -56.56 -51.77
C CYS A 8 -2.28 -56.86 -51.71
N GLY A 9 -1.60 -56.32 -50.69
CA GLY A 9 -0.16 -56.53 -50.50
C GLY A 9 0.74 -55.68 -51.40
N GLY A 10 0.18 -54.95 -52.37
CA GLY A 10 0.92 -54.07 -53.27
C GLY A 10 0.01 -53.25 -54.20
N CYS A 11 0.55 -52.21 -54.82
CA CYS A 11 -0.18 -51.39 -55.80
C CYS A 11 -0.58 -52.23 -57.02
N GLY A 12 -1.86 -52.24 -57.38
CA GLY A 12 -2.39 -52.90 -58.58
C GLY A 12 -2.58 -54.41 -58.48
N VAL A 13 -2.37 -55.00 -57.30
CA VAL A 13 -2.62 -56.42 -57.04
C VAL A 13 -4.08 -56.59 -56.60
N ALA A 14 -4.97 -56.78 -57.57
CA ALA A 14 -6.38 -57.06 -57.31
C ALA A 14 -6.62 -58.57 -57.16
N CYS A 15 -7.39 -58.96 -56.14
CA CYS A 15 -7.78 -60.37 -55.96
C CYS A 15 -8.76 -60.83 -57.04
N ALA A 16 -8.71 -62.12 -57.39
CA ALA A 16 -9.61 -62.66 -58.40
C ALA A 16 -11.06 -62.70 -57.90
N ALA A 17 -12.02 -62.83 -58.81
CA ALA A 17 -13.43 -62.88 -58.46
C ALA A 17 -13.72 -64.07 -57.52
N GLY A 18 -14.17 -63.76 -56.30
CA GLY A 18 -14.43 -64.74 -55.23
C GLY A 18 -13.32 -64.91 -54.20
N GLU A 19 -12.18 -64.24 -54.36
CA GLU A 19 -11.09 -64.24 -53.37
C GLU A 19 -11.17 -63.03 -52.42
N THR A 20 -10.64 -63.20 -51.21
CA THR A 20 -10.58 -62.18 -50.16
C THR A 20 -9.13 -61.81 -49.84
N CYS A 21 -8.88 -60.52 -49.60
CA CYS A 21 -7.57 -60.04 -49.18
C CYS A 21 -7.39 -60.21 -47.67
N ALA A 22 -6.38 -60.99 -47.27
CA ALA A 22 -6.00 -61.21 -45.88
C ALA A 22 -4.48 -61.03 -45.72
N ARG A 23 -4.07 -60.04 -44.91
CA ARG A 23 -2.65 -59.80 -44.56
C ARG A 23 -1.72 -59.66 -45.77
N GLY A 24 -2.22 -59.07 -46.85
CA GLY A 24 -1.48 -58.80 -48.07
C GLY A 24 -1.45 -59.95 -49.09
N ALA A 25 -2.26 -61.00 -48.90
CA ALA A 25 -2.41 -62.09 -49.85
C ALA A 25 -3.88 -62.33 -50.22
N CYS A 26 -4.14 -62.64 -51.48
CA CYS A 26 -5.45 -63.08 -51.95
C CYS A 26 -5.66 -64.55 -51.57
N THR A 27 -6.80 -64.85 -50.93
CA THR A 27 -7.12 -66.16 -50.39
C THR A 27 -8.56 -66.54 -50.74
N ALA A 28 -8.85 -67.83 -50.91
CA ALA A 28 -10.19 -68.30 -51.25
C ALA A 28 -11.21 -68.18 -50.09
N ALA A 29 -10.73 -68.05 -48.85
CA ALA A 29 -11.54 -67.87 -47.65
C ALA A 29 -10.71 -67.19 -46.55
N CYS A 30 -11.38 -66.53 -45.62
CA CYS A 30 -10.72 -65.89 -44.49
C CYS A 30 -10.10 -66.89 -43.50
N PRO A 31 -9.00 -66.51 -42.82
CA PRO A 31 -8.44 -67.27 -41.71
C PRO A 31 -9.47 -67.59 -40.62
N THR A 32 -9.26 -68.67 -39.87
CA THR A 32 -10.14 -69.06 -38.76
C THR A 32 -10.21 -67.95 -37.71
N GLY A 33 -11.43 -67.54 -37.35
CA GLY A 33 -11.68 -66.44 -36.43
C GLY A 33 -11.96 -65.10 -37.11
N GLU A 34 -11.64 -64.96 -38.40
CA GLU A 34 -11.94 -63.77 -39.20
C GLU A 34 -13.19 -63.97 -40.07
N ARG A 35 -13.85 -62.87 -40.42
CA ARG A 35 -15.03 -62.84 -41.30
C ARG A 35 -14.74 -62.00 -42.54
N SER A 36 -15.27 -62.42 -43.69
CA SER A 36 -15.24 -61.61 -44.91
C SER A 36 -16.26 -60.48 -44.83
N CYS A 37 -15.79 -59.23 -44.87
CA CYS A 37 -16.60 -58.02 -44.92
C CYS A 37 -16.18 -57.19 -46.14
N ALA A 38 -17.07 -57.10 -47.13
CA ALA A 38 -16.83 -56.39 -48.40
C ALA A 38 -15.54 -56.82 -49.15
N GLY A 39 -15.19 -58.11 -49.12
CA GLY A 39 -14.02 -58.67 -49.82
C GLY A 39 -12.73 -58.66 -49.00
N THR A 40 -12.76 -58.12 -47.78
CA THR A 40 -11.63 -58.05 -46.86
C THR A 40 -11.86 -58.96 -45.67
N CYS A 41 -10.82 -59.66 -45.21
CA CYS A 41 -10.89 -60.40 -43.96
C CYS A 41 -10.62 -59.49 -42.77
N VAL A 42 -11.56 -59.49 -41.82
CA VAL A 42 -11.50 -58.68 -40.60
C VAL A 42 -11.81 -59.56 -39.39
N ASP A 43 -11.18 -59.27 -38.25
CA ASP A 43 -11.48 -59.94 -36.98
C ASP A 43 -12.64 -59.21 -36.29
N PRO A 44 -13.86 -59.77 -36.28
CA PRO A 44 -15.00 -59.09 -35.67
C PRO A 44 -14.88 -58.98 -34.14
N LEU A 45 -13.92 -59.63 -33.50
CA LEU A 45 -13.71 -59.52 -32.04
C LEU A 45 -12.86 -58.32 -31.65
N THR A 46 -12.08 -57.76 -32.59
CA THR A 46 -11.09 -56.72 -32.30
C THR A 46 -11.10 -55.56 -33.31
N ASP A 47 -11.71 -55.70 -34.49
CA ASP A 47 -11.82 -54.65 -35.50
C ASP A 47 -12.90 -53.61 -35.11
N PRO A 48 -12.53 -52.34 -34.82
CA PRO A 48 -13.48 -51.28 -34.49
C PRO A 48 -14.43 -50.92 -35.64
N ALA A 49 -14.12 -51.25 -36.89
CA ALA A 49 -14.99 -50.97 -38.03
C ALA A 49 -15.98 -52.12 -38.35
N ASN A 50 -15.79 -53.31 -37.75
CA ASN A 50 -16.57 -54.51 -38.02
C ASN A 50 -16.84 -55.33 -36.75
N CYS A 51 -17.15 -54.65 -35.65
CA CYS A 51 -17.22 -55.24 -34.32
C CYS A 51 -18.49 -56.09 -34.13
N GLY A 52 -18.33 -57.39 -33.91
CA GLY A 52 -19.40 -58.39 -33.80
C GLY A 52 -20.05 -58.77 -35.14
N ALA A 53 -20.13 -57.84 -36.10
CA ALA A 53 -20.60 -58.09 -37.46
C ALA A 53 -20.03 -57.08 -38.47
N CYS A 54 -20.10 -57.44 -39.77
CA CYS A 54 -19.65 -56.57 -40.85
C CYS A 54 -20.42 -55.24 -40.86
N GLY A 55 -19.70 -54.12 -40.96
CA GLY A 55 -20.28 -52.78 -41.01
C GLY A 55 -20.80 -52.25 -39.68
N VAL A 56 -20.62 -52.98 -38.57
CA VAL A 56 -20.87 -52.48 -37.22
C VAL A 56 -19.62 -51.75 -36.75
N SER A 57 -19.60 -50.43 -36.95
CA SER A 57 -18.50 -49.58 -36.51
C SER A 57 -18.75 -49.04 -35.10
N CYS A 58 -17.72 -49.15 -34.25
CA CYS A 58 -17.74 -48.56 -32.93
C CYS A 58 -17.70 -47.04 -33.01
N ALA A 59 -18.44 -46.38 -32.13
CA ALA A 59 -18.49 -44.92 -32.06
C ALA A 59 -17.13 -44.35 -31.59
N ALA A 60 -16.90 -43.07 -31.84
CA ALA A 60 -15.67 -42.39 -31.42
C ALA A 60 -15.43 -42.55 -29.91
N GLY A 61 -14.27 -43.08 -29.53
CA GLY A 61 -13.89 -43.37 -28.13
C GLY A 61 -14.19 -44.80 -27.65
N GLN A 62 -14.83 -45.63 -28.48
CA GLN A 62 -15.04 -47.06 -28.21
C GLN A 62 -13.98 -47.91 -28.92
N ARG A 63 -13.65 -49.06 -28.33
CA ARG A 63 -12.88 -50.14 -28.96
C ARG A 63 -13.76 -51.36 -29.16
N CYS A 64 -13.40 -52.20 -30.11
CA CYS A 64 -14.00 -53.53 -30.19
C CYS A 64 -13.33 -54.45 -29.17
N ASP A 65 -14.11 -54.96 -28.23
CA ASP A 65 -13.67 -55.88 -27.18
C ASP A 65 -14.61 -57.10 -27.20
N ALA A 66 -14.08 -58.26 -27.56
CA ALA A 66 -14.82 -59.52 -27.68
C ALA A 66 -16.09 -59.44 -28.55
N GLY A 67 -16.07 -58.62 -29.60
CA GLY A 67 -17.19 -58.46 -30.54
C GLY A 67 -18.29 -57.52 -30.06
N SER A 68 -18.03 -56.73 -29.02
CA SER A 68 -18.89 -55.63 -28.56
C SER A 68 -18.11 -54.32 -28.56
N CYS A 69 -18.79 -53.21 -28.89
CA CYS A 69 -18.20 -51.89 -28.79
C CYS A 69 -18.22 -51.40 -27.35
N GLU A 70 -17.05 -51.36 -26.72
CA GLU A 70 -16.89 -50.98 -25.33
C GLU A 70 -16.05 -49.71 -25.18
N CYS A 71 -16.26 -48.97 -24.11
CA CYS A 71 -15.42 -47.83 -23.78
C CYS A 71 -14.00 -48.28 -23.37
N VAL A 72 -13.03 -47.39 -23.54
CA VAL A 72 -11.68 -47.60 -22.98
C VAL A 72 -11.75 -47.81 -21.46
N PRO A 73 -10.84 -48.61 -20.86
CA PRO A 73 -10.92 -48.88 -19.42
C PRO A 73 -10.84 -47.59 -18.62
N GLY A 74 -11.68 -47.47 -17.59
CA GLY A 74 -11.84 -46.23 -16.81
C GLY A 74 -12.93 -45.28 -17.32
N GLN A 75 -13.51 -45.52 -18.50
CA GLN A 75 -14.66 -44.77 -19.00
C GLN A 75 -15.95 -45.57 -18.93
N ARG A 76 -17.08 -44.86 -18.87
CA ARG A 76 -18.44 -45.42 -18.87
C ARG A 76 -19.21 -44.96 -20.10
N LEU A 77 -20.03 -45.84 -20.65
CA LEU A 77 -20.94 -45.48 -21.75
C LEU A 77 -22.17 -44.73 -21.18
N CYS A 78 -22.30 -43.44 -21.52
CA CYS A 78 -23.42 -42.60 -21.13
C CYS A 78 -24.02 -41.96 -22.38
N GLY A 79 -25.31 -42.24 -22.66
CA GLY A 79 -26.00 -41.65 -23.82
C GLY A 79 -25.34 -41.93 -25.18
N GLY A 80 -24.64 -43.05 -25.33
CA GLY A 80 -23.93 -43.42 -26.56
C GLY A 80 -22.51 -42.84 -26.71
N ARG A 81 -22.02 -42.11 -25.70
CA ARG A 81 -20.64 -41.57 -25.66
C ARG A 81 -19.89 -42.12 -24.45
N CYS A 82 -18.60 -42.39 -24.64
CA CYS A 82 -17.72 -42.74 -23.54
C CYS A 82 -17.29 -41.48 -22.78
N VAL A 83 -17.49 -41.49 -21.48
CA VAL A 83 -17.17 -40.39 -20.55
C VAL A 83 -16.37 -40.93 -19.37
N ASP A 84 -15.49 -40.11 -18.81
CA ASP A 84 -14.75 -40.48 -17.60
C ASP A 84 -15.54 -40.00 -16.36
N PRO A 85 -16.21 -40.90 -15.62
CA PRO A 85 -17.02 -40.49 -14.48
C PRO A 85 -16.19 -39.95 -13.30
N LEU A 86 -14.85 -40.01 -13.34
CA LEU A 86 -13.99 -39.47 -12.29
C LEU A 86 -13.60 -38.01 -12.51
N SER A 87 -13.78 -37.49 -13.72
CA SER A 87 -13.31 -36.16 -14.12
C SER A 87 -14.29 -35.38 -14.99
N ASP A 88 -15.29 -36.01 -15.61
CA ASP A 88 -16.29 -35.36 -16.46
C ASP A 88 -17.36 -34.65 -15.60
N PRO A 89 -17.46 -33.29 -15.65
CA PRO A 89 -18.41 -32.54 -14.84
C PRO A 89 -19.88 -32.80 -15.21
N ALA A 90 -20.19 -33.33 -16.39
CA ALA A 90 -21.56 -33.67 -16.79
C ALA A 90 -21.96 -35.11 -16.40
N HIS A 91 -21.01 -35.93 -15.94
CA HIS A 91 -21.21 -37.35 -15.64
C HIS A 91 -20.45 -37.81 -14.38
N CYS A 92 -20.40 -36.96 -13.35
CA CYS A 92 -19.53 -37.17 -12.20
C CYS A 92 -20.07 -38.25 -11.26
N GLY A 93 -19.35 -39.37 -11.17
CA GLY A 93 -19.73 -40.56 -10.40
C GLY A 93 -20.80 -41.44 -11.09
N ALA A 94 -21.70 -40.85 -11.88
CA ALA A 94 -22.73 -41.57 -12.63
C ALA A 94 -23.14 -40.85 -13.93
N CYS A 95 -23.75 -41.59 -14.87
CA CYS A 95 -24.25 -40.99 -16.11
C CYS A 95 -25.33 -39.95 -15.82
N GLY A 96 -25.16 -38.72 -16.35
CA GLY A 96 -26.10 -37.62 -16.18
C GLY A 96 -26.06 -36.95 -14.81
N ALA A 97 -25.17 -37.37 -13.92
CA ALA A 97 -24.90 -36.69 -12.65
C ALA A 97 -23.99 -35.48 -12.91
N ALA A 98 -24.58 -34.41 -13.45
CA ALA A 98 -23.87 -33.17 -13.69
C ALA A 98 -23.61 -32.42 -12.37
N CYS A 99 -22.40 -31.89 -12.23
CA CYS A 99 -22.05 -31.01 -11.12
C CYS A 99 -22.77 -29.67 -11.24
N ALA A 100 -23.02 -29.01 -10.10
CA ALA A 100 -23.61 -27.69 -10.09
C ALA A 100 -22.64 -26.65 -10.72
N ALA A 101 -23.17 -25.50 -11.11
CA ALA A 101 -22.34 -24.40 -11.61
C ALA A 101 -21.29 -24.00 -10.54
N GLY A 102 -20.01 -24.01 -10.91
CA GLY A 102 -18.88 -23.71 -9.99
C GLY A 102 -18.24 -24.94 -9.34
N GLU A 103 -18.73 -26.14 -9.60
CA GLU A 103 -18.13 -27.39 -9.14
C GLU A 103 -17.33 -28.07 -10.26
N VAL A 104 -16.32 -28.85 -9.87
CA VAL A 104 -15.59 -29.77 -10.75
C VAL A 104 -15.76 -31.20 -10.27
N CYS A 105 -15.63 -32.15 -11.19
CA CYS A 105 -15.62 -33.55 -10.84
C CYS A 105 -14.21 -33.97 -10.38
N THR A 106 -14.07 -34.27 -9.10
CA THR A 106 -12.81 -34.77 -8.52
C THR A 106 -13.04 -36.18 -7.98
N ARG A 107 -12.43 -37.19 -8.61
CA ARG A 107 -12.51 -38.60 -8.20
C ARG A 107 -13.96 -39.13 -8.13
N GLY A 108 -14.84 -38.63 -9.01
CA GLY A 108 -16.23 -39.07 -9.09
C GLY A 108 -17.15 -38.43 -8.05
N SER A 109 -16.74 -37.31 -7.46
CA SER A 109 -17.60 -36.46 -6.64
C SER A 109 -17.49 -35.02 -7.09
N CYS A 110 -18.63 -34.33 -7.15
CA CYS A 110 -18.65 -32.90 -7.41
C CYS A 110 -18.10 -32.17 -6.19
N THR A 111 -17.05 -31.39 -6.41
CA THR A 111 -16.39 -30.59 -5.38
C THR A 111 -16.29 -29.17 -5.88
N VAL A 112 -16.52 -28.19 -5.02
CA VAL A 112 -16.28 -26.78 -5.34
C VAL A 112 -14.81 -26.60 -5.70
N ALA A 113 -14.52 -26.29 -6.97
CA ALA A 113 -13.18 -25.86 -7.37
C ALA A 113 -13.13 -24.36 -7.31
N CYS A 114 -12.46 -23.87 -6.28
CA CYS A 114 -12.17 -22.46 -6.16
C CYS A 114 -11.00 -22.08 -7.07
N ALA A 115 -11.10 -20.88 -7.66
CA ALA A 115 -10.02 -20.31 -8.44
C ALA A 115 -8.74 -20.21 -7.56
N PRO A 116 -7.54 -20.32 -8.15
CA PRO A 116 -6.30 -20.12 -7.41
C PRO A 116 -6.34 -18.82 -6.58
N GLY A 117 -6.01 -18.90 -5.30
CA GLY A 117 -6.10 -17.78 -4.37
C GLY A 117 -7.42 -17.66 -3.59
N THR A 118 -8.40 -18.54 -3.85
CA THR A 118 -9.67 -18.60 -3.09
C THR A 118 -9.86 -19.97 -2.45
N THR A 119 -10.57 -20.03 -1.32
CA THR A 119 -10.80 -21.25 -0.52
C THR A 119 -12.29 -21.56 -0.44
N ALA A 120 -12.64 -22.84 -0.47
CA ALA A 120 -14.04 -23.26 -0.31
C ALA A 120 -14.47 -23.16 1.16
N CYS A 121 -15.38 -22.23 1.45
CA CYS A 121 -16.00 -22.04 2.76
C CYS A 121 -17.52 -22.17 2.63
N GLY A 122 -18.09 -23.22 3.22
CA GLY A 122 -19.55 -23.42 3.23
C GLY A 122 -20.21 -23.57 1.86
N GLY A 123 -19.46 -24.00 0.83
CA GLY A 123 -19.97 -24.14 -0.55
C GLY A 123 -19.74 -22.92 -1.45
N ALA A 124 -19.12 -21.85 -0.93
CA ALA A 124 -18.70 -20.68 -1.71
C ALA A 124 -17.18 -20.55 -1.74
N CYS A 125 -16.64 -19.94 -2.79
CA CYS A 125 -15.23 -19.61 -2.89
C CYS A 125 -14.98 -18.21 -2.34
N VAL A 126 -14.17 -18.12 -1.29
CA VAL A 126 -13.86 -16.87 -0.59
C VAL A 126 -12.36 -16.59 -0.64
N ASP A 127 -12.00 -15.31 -0.79
CA ASP A 127 -10.61 -14.86 -0.67
C ASP A 127 -10.31 -14.62 0.82
N LEU A 128 -9.67 -15.60 1.47
CA LEU A 128 -9.33 -15.51 2.90
C LEU A 128 -8.38 -14.36 3.22
N THR A 129 -7.80 -13.68 2.23
CA THR A 129 -6.88 -12.56 2.45
C THR A 129 -7.56 -11.21 2.55
N ARG A 130 -8.85 -11.13 2.16
CA ARG A 130 -9.62 -9.88 2.07
C ARG A 130 -11.07 -10.00 2.53
N ASP A 131 -11.58 -11.21 2.70
CA ASP A 131 -12.95 -11.45 3.12
C ASP A 131 -13.09 -11.25 4.63
N ASP A 132 -13.77 -10.18 5.03
CA ASP A 132 -13.99 -9.83 6.44
C ASP A 132 -14.78 -10.89 7.22
N ALA A 133 -15.54 -11.77 6.56
CA ALA A 133 -16.27 -12.86 7.21
C ALA A 133 -15.47 -14.18 7.30
N ASN A 134 -14.35 -14.27 6.58
CA ASN A 134 -13.55 -15.50 6.44
C ASN A 134 -12.04 -15.20 6.49
N CYS A 135 -11.61 -14.27 7.34
CA CYS A 135 -10.25 -13.77 7.29
C CYS A 135 -9.23 -14.78 7.82
N GLY A 136 -8.30 -15.23 6.98
CA GLY A 136 -7.30 -16.25 7.29
C GLY A 136 -7.84 -17.68 7.40
N ALA A 137 -9.12 -17.86 7.74
CA ALA A 137 -9.81 -19.15 7.78
C ALA A 137 -11.32 -19.00 7.59
N CYS A 138 -11.98 -20.06 7.11
CA CYS A 138 -13.43 -20.10 6.95
C CYS A 138 -14.15 -19.79 8.26
N GLY A 139 -15.10 -18.85 8.23
CA GLY A 139 -15.89 -18.43 9.39
C GLY A 139 -15.14 -17.60 10.44
N ASN A 140 -13.88 -17.21 10.18
CA ASN A 140 -13.15 -16.29 11.05
C ASN A 140 -13.49 -14.84 10.69
N ALA A 141 -14.64 -14.37 11.15
CA ALA A 141 -15.09 -13.00 10.90
C ALA A 141 -14.30 -11.98 11.72
N CYS A 142 -13.86 -10.89 11.09
CA CYS A 142 -13.27 -9.75 11.75
C CYS A 142 -14.35 -8.98 12.53
N MET A 143 -14.06 -8.73 13.80
CA MET A 143 -14.97 -8.08 14.75
C MET A 143 -14.39 -6.73 15.20
N GLY A 144 -15.22 -5.92 15.88
CA GLY A 144 -14.75 -4.68 16.51
C GLY A 144 -14.24 -3.62 15.53
N GLY A 145 -14.76 -3.58 14.29
CA GLY A 145 -14.34 -2.60 13.29
C GLY A 145 -13.01 -2.89 12.60
N SER A 146 -12.41 -4.06 12.86
CA SER A 146 -11.26 -4.55 12.08
C SER A 146 -11.69 -5.04 10.70
N SER A 147 -10.76 -5.01 9.76
CA SER A 147 -10.94 -5.51 8.39
C SER A 147 -9.87 -6.55 8.06
N CYS A 148 -10.17 -7.44 7.13
CA CYS A 148 -9.23 -8.45 6.69
C CYS A 148 -8.12 -7.84 5.83
N ALA A 149 -6.90 -7.84 6.37
CA ALA A 149 -5.71 -7.38 5.69
C ALA A 149 -4.71 -8.52 5.60
N ALA A 150 -4.50 -9.03 4.38
CA ALA A 150 -3.55 -10.10 4.09
C ALA A 150 -3.78 -11.38 4.93
N GLY A 151 -5.05 -11.69 5.24
CA GLY A 151 -5.44 -12.90 5.97
C GLY A 151 -5.36 -12.78 7.49
N ALA A 152 -5.19 -11.56 8.02
CA ALA A 152 -5.34 -11.26 9.43
C ALA A 152 -6.33 -10.10 9.62
N CYS A 153 -7.16 -10.18 10.66
CA CYS A 153 -7.98 -9.05 11.06
C CYS A 153 -7.07 -7.96 11.63
N ALA A 154 -7.09 -6.80 11.00
CA ALA A 154 -6.28 -5.65 11.39
C ALA A 154 -7.15 -4.40 11.42
N CYS A 155 -6.78 -3.46 12.28
CA CYS A 155 -7.43 -2.16 12.29
C CYS A 155 -7.10 -1.37 11.02
N PRO A 156 -8.08 -0.66 10.44
CA PRO A 156 -7.82 0.30 9.37
C PRO A 156 -6.74 1.31 9.78
N ALA A 157 -6.06 1.86 8.77
CA ALA A 157 -5.01 2.86 9.02
C ALA A 157 -5.56 4.04 9.85
N GLY A 158 -4.83 4.42 10.89
CA GLY A 158 -5.23 5.48 11.83
C GLY A 158 -5.96 4.99 13.08
N LEU A 159 -6.40 3.72 13.12
CA LEU A 159 -7.03 3.10 14.29
C LEU A 159 -6.04 2.17 15.00
N THR A 160 -6.21 2.03 16.31
CA THR A 160 -5.41 1.13 17.17
C THR A 160 -6.29 0.00 17.71
N ASP A 161 -5.76 -1.22 17.73
CA ASP A 161 -6.41 -2.36 18.37
C ASP A 161 -6.35 -2.25 19.89
N CYS A 162 -7.50 -2.02 20.52
CA CYS A 162 -7.69 -1.89 21.95
C CYS A 162 -8.45 -3.09 22.52
N GLY A 163 -7.87 -4.28 22.37
CA GLY A 163 -8.42 -5.52 22.95
C GLY A 163 -9.48 -6.17 22.06
N GLY A 164 -9.29 -6.13 20.74
CA GLY A 164 -10.18 -6.68 19.72
C GLY A 164 -11.16 -5.65 19.14
N VAL A 165 -11.02 -4.38 19.51
CA VAL A 165 -11.83 -3.26 18.99
C VAL A 165 -10.90 -2.18 18.47
N CYS A 166 -11.16 -1.73 17.25
CA CYS A 166 -10.39 -0.68 16.61
C CYS A 166 -10.89 0.68 17.06
N VAL A 167 -10.00 1.45 17.68
CA VAL A 167 -10.31 2.73 18.28
C VAL A 167 -9.40 3.84 17.74
N ASP A 168 -9.96 5.02 17.53
CA ASP A 168 -9.20 6.22 17.19
C ASP A 168 -8.68 6.88 18.47
N LEU A 169 -7.42 6.64 18.80
CA LEU A 169 -6.81 7.21 20.00
C LEU A 169 -6.67 8.74 19.92
N THR A 170 -6.89 9.37 18.77
CA THR A 170 -6.73 10.82 18.62
C THR A 170 -8.00 11.60 18.96
N SER A 171 -9.15 10.95 18.94
CA SER A 171 -10.46 11.57 19.07
C SER A 171 -11.42 10.83 20.01
N ASP A 172 -11.19 9.55 20.33
CA ASP A 172 -12.06 8.77 21.22
C ASP A 172 -11.89 9.21 22.69
N PRO A 173 -12.94 9.75 23.34
CA PRO A 173 -12.86 10.21 24.72
C PRO A 173 -12.68 9.10 25.75
N ALA A 174 -13.00 7.84 25.43
CA ALA A 174 -12.78 6.70 26.32
C ALA A 174 -11.35 6.09 26.15
N HIS A 175 -10.63 6.47 25.09
CA HIS A 175 -9.33 5.88 24.72
C HIS A 175 -8.32 6.94 24.23
N CYS A 176 -8.35 8.14 24.80
CA CYS A 176 -7.59 9.30 24.32
C CYS A 176 -6.08 9.15 24.58
N GLY A 177 -5.32 8.94 23.50
CA GLY A 177 -3.88 8.73 23.52
C GLY A 177 -3.44 7.29 23.86
N ALA A 178 -4.28 6.50 24.52
CA ALA A 178 -4.06 5.07 24.76
C ALA A 178 -5.37 4.32 25.07
N CYS A 179 -5.37 3.00 24.85
CA CYS A 179 -6.54 2.11 24.95
C CYS A 179 -7.28 2.06 26.30
N ALA A 180 -6.76 2.64 27.37
CA ALA A 180 -7.44 2.66 28.66
C ALA A 180 -7.47 4.07 29.28
N THR A 181 -7.28 5.09 28.46
CA THR A 181 -7.21 6.48 28.90
C THR A 181 -8.51 7.19 28.58
N ALA A 182 -9.48 7.14 29.50
CA ALA A 182 -10.69 7.93 29.37
C ALA A 182 -10.48 9.37 29.84
N CYS A 183 -10.96 10.34 29.07
CA CYS A 183 -11.00 11.74 29.48
C CYS A 183 -12.00 11.94 30.62
N PRO A 184 -11.70 12.82 31.58
CA PRO A 184 -12.68 13.27 32.56
C PRO A 184 -13.93 13.82 31.88
N SER A 185 -15.09 13.73 32.53
CA SER A 185 -16.39 14.13 31.95
C SER A 185 -16.51 15.60 31.54
N THR A 186 -15.51 16.44 31.87
CA THR A 186 -15.44 17.86 31.53
C THR A 186 -14.43 18.16 30.43
N GLU A 187 -13.76 17.14 29.88
CA GLU A 187 -12.71 17.28 28.88
C GLU A 187 -13.07 16.51 27.61
N SER A 188 -12.64 17.04 26.47
CA SER A 188 -12.78 16.40 25.18
C SER A 188 -11.44 15.84 24.72
N CYS A 189 -11.44 14.75 23.95
CA CYS A 189 -10.24 14.24 23.33
C CYS A 189 -9.90 15.07 22.08
N SER A 190 -8.67 15.57 22.02
CA SER A 190 -8.12 16.24 20.84
C SER A 190 -6.66 15.86 20.65
N PHE A 191 -6.35 15.31 19.48
CA PHE A 191 -5.00 14.86 19.10
C PHE A 191 -4.37 13.90 20.13
N GLY A 192 -5.20 13.04 20.74
CA GLY A 192 -4.77 12.06 21.72
C GLY A 192 -4.46 12.63 23.11
N ARG A 193 -4.99 13.82 23.40
CA ARG A 193 -4.92 14.43 24.72
C ARG A 193 -6.28 14.96 25.16
N CYS A 194 -6.60 14.77 26.43
CA CYS A 194 -7.78 15.38 27.04
C CYS A 194 -7.56 16.89 27.22
N VAL A 195 -8.49 17.68 26.71
CA VAL A 195 -8.47 19.14 26.75
C VAL A 195 -9.77 19.67 27.34
N GLY A 196 -9.70 20.66 28.23
CA GLY A 196 -10.89 21.24 28.88
C GLY A 196 -11.81 22.04 27.95
N SER A 197 -11.38 22.33 26.73
CA SER A 197 -12.20 22.96 25.69
C SER A 197 -11.60 22.68 24.32
N CYS A 198 -12.44 22.53 23.30
CA CYS A 198 -11.95 22.31 21.94
C CYS A 198 -11.13 23.48 21.40
N PRO A 199 -10.11 23.22 20.57
CA PRO A 199 -9.35 24.25 19.87
C PRO A 199 -10.25 25.19 19.06
N LEU A 200 -9.78 26.41 18.80
CA LEU A 200 -10.50 27.38 17.96
C LEU A 200 -10.85 26.78 16.60
N GLY A 201 -12.12 26.89 16.21
CA GLY A 201 -12.65 26.34 14.96
C GLY A 201 -13.16 24.90 15.05
N GLN A 202 -12.99 24.21 16.19
CA GLN A 202 -13.55 22.89 16.44
C GLN A 202 -14.76 22.96 17.37
N THR A 203 -15.62 21.96 17.27
CA THR A 203 -16.83 21.80 18.10
C THR A 203 -16.73 20.51 18.91
N ASP A 204 -17.20 20.55 20.16
CA ASP A 204 -17.29 19.35 21.01
C ASP A 204 -18.46 18.49 20.56
N CYS A 205 -18.15 17.31 20.04
CA CYS A 205 -19.08 16.31 19.54
C CYS A 205 -19.11 15.10 20.48
N ALA A 206 -19.77 15.29 21.63
CA ALA A 206 -19.93 14.27 22.67
C ALA A 206 -18.60 13.79 23.28
N GLY A 207 -17.69 14.72 23.60
CA GLY A 207 -16.40 14.44 24.23
C GLY A 207 -15.25 14.31 23.24
N ALA A 208 -15.48 14.51 21.95
CA ALA A 208 -14.45 14.51 20.91
C ALA A 208 -14.47 15.85 20.17
N CYS A 209 -13.31 16.46 19.98
CA CYS A 209 -13.23 17.71 19.21
C CYS A 209 -13.19 17.42 17.71
N ALA A 210 -14.17 17.97 16.98
CA ALA A 210 -14.29 17.80 15.54
C ALA A 210 -14.28 19.14 14.79
N ASP A 211 -13.61 19.17 13.64
CA ASP A 211 -13.69 20.30 12.70
C ASP A 211 -14.87 20.08 11.75
N LEU A 212 -15.99 20.76 12.02
CA LEU A 212 -17.21 20.58 11.25
C LEU A 212 -17.08 20.99 9.76
N GLN A 213 -15.98 21.64 9.36
CA GLN A 213 -15.77 22.03 7.97
C GLN A 213 -15.10 20.95 7.13
N PHE A 214 -14.36 20.03 7.75
CA PHE A 214 -13.49 19.08 7.06
C PHE A 214 -13.54 17.66 7.61
N ASP A 215 -14.09 17.44 8.80
CA ASP A 215 -14.29 16.13 9.39
C ASP A 215 -15.44 15.38 8.68
N PRO A 216 -15.17 14.28 7.96
CA PRO A 216 -16.20 13.49 7.31
C PRO A 216 -17.17 12.82 8.28
N ALA A 217 -16.82 12.63 9.56
CA ALA A 217 -17.72 12.02 10.54
C ALA A 217 -18.65 13.04 11.23
N ASN A 218 -18.35 14.34 11.10
CA ASN A 218 -19.05 15.43 11.79
C ASN A 218 -19.26 16.63 10.84
N CYS A 219 -19.70 16.39 9.61
CA CYS A 219 -19.70 17.41 8.58
C CYS A 219 -20.89 18.37 8.70
N GLY A 220 -20.63 19.63 9.05
CA GLY A 220 -21.65 20.66 9.26
C GLY A 220 -22.30 20.61 10.64
N ALA A 221 -22.48 19.43 11.22
CA ALA A 221 -22.88 19.23 12.61
C ALA A 221 -22.32 17.93 13.19
N CYS A 222 -22.31 17.82 14.53
CA CYS A 222 -21.86 16.62 15.22
C CYS A 222 -22.71 15.39 14.84
N GLY A 223 -22.05 14.30 14.45
CA GLY A 223 -22.70 13.05 14.02
C GLY A 223 -23.26 13.07 12.60
N ASP A 224 -23.17 14.18 11.87
CA ASP A 224 -23.55 14.24 10.45
C ASP A 224 -22.41 13.67 9.58
N ALA A 225 -22.33 12.34 9.57
CA ALA A 225 -21.32 11.62 8.81
C ALA A 225 -21.62 11.63 7.31
N CYS A 226 -20.60 11.92 6.51
CA CYS A 226 -20.64 11.78 5.06
C CYS A 226 -20.69 10.31 4.65
N GLY A 227 -21.29 10.06 3.48
CA GLY A 227 -21.27 8.74 2.86
C GLY A 227 -19.84 8.26 2.57
N PRO A 228 -19.64 6.95 2.37
CA PRO A 228 -18.33 6.30 2.43
C PRO A 228 -17.28 6.83 1.43
N THR A 229 -17.70 7.48 0.35
CA THR A 229 -16.80 8.09 -0.64
C THR A 229 -16.97 9.59 -0.80
N GLN A 230 -17.84 10.20 0.02
CA GLN A 230 -17.98 11.66 0.11
C GLN A 230 -16.91 12.24 1.02
N ALA A 231 -16.53 13.48 0.75
CA ALA A 231 -15.64 14.26 1.62
C ALA A 231 -16.42 15.42 2.23
N CYS A 232 -16.06 15.81 3.45
CA CYS A 232 -16.55 17.04 4.03
C CYS A 232 -15.78 18.24 3.45
N ARG A 233 -16.49 19.18 2.82
CA ARG A 233 -15.89 20.39 2.27
C ARG A 233 -16.72 21.60 2.70
N SER A 234 -16.14 22.43 3.56
CA SER A 234 -16.79 23.63 4.09
C SER A 234 -18.13 23.32 4.78
N GLY A 235 -18.19 22.19 5.50
CA GLY A 235 -19.37 21.79 6.27
C GLY A 235 -20.50 21.20 5.43
N SER A 236 -20.20 20.67 4.24
CA SER A 236 -21.15 19.92 3.44
C SER A 236 -20.51 18.68 2.84
N CYS A 237 -21.21 17.55 2.95
CA CYS A 237 -20.79 16.31 2.30
C CYS A 237 -20.96 16.44 0.79
N GLY A 238 -19.93 16.06 0.06
CA GLY A 238 -19.97 16.10 -1.39
C GLY A 238 -18.84 15.32 -2.04
N CYS A 239 -18.96 15.17 -3.35
CA CYS A 239 -18.00 14.43 -4.14
C CYS A 239 -16.82 15.27 -4.59
N GLY A 240 -15.72 14.60 -4.92
CA GLY A 240 -14.57 15.23 -5.54
C GLY A 240 -14.91 15.84 -6.90
N ARG A 241 -13.99 16.64 -7.45
CA ARG A 241 -14.13 17.16 -8.82
C ARG A 241 -14.29 15.99 -9.80
N GLY A 242 -15.28 16.10 -10.68
CA GLY A 242 -15.52 15.11 -11.75
C GLY A 242 -16.25 13.84 -11.30
N GLN A 243 -16.73 13.78 -10.06
CA GLN A 243 -17.57 12.70 -9.55
C GLN A 243 -19.01 13.18 -9.36
N VAL A 244 -19.95 12.25 -9.48
CA VAL A 244 -21.39 12.48 -9.27
C VAL A 244 -21.81 11.75 -8.00
N ASP A 245 -22.63 12.40 -7.19
CA ASP A 245 -23.23 11.78 -6.01
C ASP A 245 -24.36 10.83 -6.44
N CYS A 246 -24.14 9.53 -6.24
CA CYS A 246 -25.07 8.47 -6.52
C CYS A 246 -25.74 7.94 -5.25
N GLY A 247 -26.29 8.84 -4.44
CA GLY A 247 -27.04 8.50 -3.23
C GLY A 247 -26.15 8.26 -2.02
N GLY A 248 -25.16 9.14 -1.80
CA GLY A 248 -24.17 9.05 -0.73
C GLY A 248 -22.86 8.36 -1.17
N VAL A 249 -22.81 7.84 -2.40
CA VAL A 249 -21.61 7.22 -2.98
C VAL A 249 -21.20 8.02 -4.21
N CYS A 250 -20.02 8.60 -4.16
CA CYS A 250 -19.40 9.27 -5.28
C CYS A 250 -18.94 8.26 -6.33
N ALA A 251 -19.50 8.39 -7.54
CA ALA A 251 -19.14 7.59 -8.69
C ALA A 251 -18.47 8.46 -9.77
N ALA A 252 -17.44 7.90 -10.40
CA ALA A 252 -16.78 8.52 -11.54
C ALA A 252 -17.54 8.15 -12.82
N THR A 253 -18.61 8.86 -13.14
CA THR A 253 -19.52 8.47 -14.24
C THR A 253 -18.86 8.47 -15.62
N GLN A 254 -17.64 8.98 -15.76
CA GLN A 254 -16.90 8.94 -17.02
C GLN A 254 -16.10 7.65 -17.23
N SER A 255 -15.86 6.86 -16.18
CA SER A 255 -14.96 5.70 -16.23
C SER A 255 -15.41 4.52 -15.39
N ASP A 256 -16.41 4.68 -14.52
CA ASP A 256 -16.96 3.62 -13.68
C ASP A 256 -17.95 2.76 -14.48
N PRO A 257 -17.65 1.47 -14.73
CA PRO A 257 -18.55 0.57 -15.47
C PRO A 257 -19.87 0.28 -14.75
N ALA A 258 -19.98 0.53 -13.44
CA ALA A 258 -21.23 0.37 -12.70
C ALA A 258 -22.10 1.64 -12.70
N ASN A 259 -21.55 2.77 -13.12
CA ASN A 259 -22.21 4.09 -13.07
C ASN A 259 -21.91 4.91 -14.35
N CYS A 260 -21.86 4.27 -15.51
CA CYS A 260 -21.37 4.89 -16.73
C CYS A 260 -22.36 5.90 -17.33
N GLY A 261 -21.93 7.17 -17.42
CA GLY A 261 -22.74 8.31 -17.87
C GLY A 261 -23.75 8.81 -16.83
N ALA A 262 -24.31 7.91 -16.02
CA ALA A 262 -25.21 8.22 -14.91
C ALA A 262 -25.16 7.14 -13.82
N CYS A 263 -25.62 7.50 -12.62
CA CYS A 263 -25.72 6.59 -11.49
C CYS A 263 -26.53 5.33 -11.82
N GLY A 264 -25.99 4.16 -11.50
CA GLY A 264 -26.64 2.86 -11.71
C GLY A 264 -26.64 2.35 -13.16
N THR A 265 -26.02 3.06 -14.10
CA THR A 265 -25.86 2.58 -15.47
C THR A 265 -24.70 1.58 -15.55
N VAL A 266 -25.01 0.29 -15.54
CA VAL A 266 -24.02 -0.79 -15.60
C VAL A 266 -23.73 -1.18 -17.05
N CYS A 267 -22.46 -1.21 -17.44
CA CYS A 267 -22.03 -1.71 -18.76
C CYS A 267 -22.18 -3.22 -18.88
N ALA A 268 -22.47 -3.71 -20.09
CA ALA A 268 -22.65 -5.14 -20.33
C ALA A 268 -21.33 -5.90 -20.16
N ALA A 269 -21.41 -7.22 -20.01
CA ALA A 269 -20.22 -8.07 -19.89
C ALA A 269 -19.31 -7.92 -21.12
N GLY A 270 -18.08 -7.46 -20.90
CA GLY A 270 -17.09 -7.20 -21.96
C GLY A 270 -17.06 -5.76 -22.47
N GLU A 271 -17.93 -4.88 -21.97
CA GLU A 271 -17.87 -3.45 -22.23
C GLU A 271 -17.10 -2.71 -21.12
N VAL A 272 -16.58 -1.54 -21.46
CA VAL A 272 -15.92 -0.61 -20.54
C VAL A 272 -16.58 0.75 -20.61
N CYS A 273 -16.52 1.50 -19.50
CA CYS A 273 -16.97 2.88 -19.49
C CYS A 273 -15.87 3.80 -20.02
N ASP A 274 -16.10 4.41 -21.17
CA ASP A 274 -15.18 5.38 -21.78
C ASP A 274 -15.94 6.69 -22.05
N ALA A 275 -15.45 7.79 -21.47
CA ALA A 275 -16.07 9.11 -21.53
C ALA A 275 -17.59 9.11 -21.21
N GLY A 276 -18.02 8.24 -20.29
CA GLY A 276 -19.42 8.12 -19.87
C GLY A 276 -20.33 7.33 -20.82
N ALA A 277 -19.75 6.56 -21.76
CA ALA A 277 -20.49 5.61 -22.58
C ALA A 277 -19.92 4.20 -22.41
N CYS A 278 -20.81 3.20 -22.35
CA CYS A 278 -20.40 1.81 -22.41
C CYS A 278 -20.01 1.46 -23.85
N VAL A 279 -18.76 1.02 -24.03
CA VAL A 279 -18.20 0.69 -25.34
C VAL A 279 -17.55 -0.68 -25.29
N GLY A 280 -17.70 -1.47 -26.36
CA GLY A 280 -17.02 -2.77 -26.48
C GLY A 280 -15.54 -2.67 -26.90
N MET A 281 -15.07 -1.47 -27.26
CA MET A 281 -13.71 -1.19 -27.70
C MET A 281 -13.34 0.23 -27.30
N CYS A 282 -12.09 0.49 -26.94
CA CYS A 282 -11.63 1.84 -26.63
C CYS A 282 -11.63 2.75 -27.86
N ALA A 283 -11.78 4.06 -27.64
CA ALA A 283 -11.63 5.06 -28.70
C ALA A 283 -10.25 4.97 -29.40
N MET A 284 -10.15 5.55 -30.61
CA MET A 284 -8.90 5.54 -31.38
C MET A 284 -7.74 6.14 -30.55
N ASP A 285 -6.58 5.48 -30.58
CA ASP A 285 -5.37 5.75 -29.79
C ASP A 285 -5.40 5.37 -28.29
N ALA A 286 -6.51 4.83 -27.79
CA ALA A 286 -6.59 4.23 -26.46
C ALA A 286 -6.53 2.69 -26.52
N THR A 287 -5.84 2.09 -25.56
CA THR A 287 -5.67 0.65 -25.40
C THR A 287 -6.43 0.19 -24.16
N LEU A 288 -7.10 -0.96 -24.26
CA LEU A 288 -7.76 -1.58 -23.12
C LEU A 288 -6.71 -2.22 -22.19
N CYS A 289 -6.53 -1.64 -21.00
CA CYS A 289 -5.62 -2.14 -19.98
C CYS A 289 -6.43 -2.49 -18.72
N ALA A 290 -6.47 -3.79 -18.38
CA ALA A 290 -7.13 -4.31 -17.17
C ALA A 290 -8.58 -3.81 -16.96
N GLY A 291 -9.35 -3.61 -18.04
CA GLY A 291 -10.74 -3.17 -17.97
C GLY A 291 -10.96 -1.65 -18.04
N SER A 292 -9.90 -0.87 -18.30
CA SER A 292 -10.00 0.59 -18.52
C SER A 292 -9.32 1.01 -19.81
N CYS A 293 -9.90 1.99 -20.51
CA CYS A 293 -9.29 2.59 -21.67
C CYS A 293 -8.26 3.63 -21.23
N VAL A 294 -7.01 3.41 -21.62
CA VAL A 294 -5.89 4.30 -21.31
C VAL A 294 -5.14 4.62 -22.59
N ASN A 295 -4.60 5.83 -22.72
CA ASN A 295 -3.83 6.20 -23.90
C ASN A 295 -2.33 5.96 -23.62
N PRO A 296 -1.70 4.95 -24.25
CA PRO A 296 -0.32 4.63 -23.95
C PRO A 296 0.67 5.74 -24.35
N ASN A 297 0.25 6.74 -25.13
CA ASN A 297 1.14 7.80 -25.56
C ASN A 297 1.38 8.88 -24.51
N ASN A 298 0.50 9.00 -23.51
CA ASN A 298 0.55 10.05 -22.50
C ASN A 298 0.13 9.62 -21.09
N ASP A 299 -0.37 8.39 -20.91
CA ASP A 299 -0.68 7.84 -19.61
C ASP A 299 0.62 7.43 -18.88
N VAL A 300 0.85 8.04 -17.72
CA VAL A 300 2.07 7.80 -16.92
C VAL A 300 2.12 6.40 -16.31
N PHE A 301 0.99 5.69 -16.17
CA PHE A 301 0.90 4.35 -15.61
C PHE A 301 0.88 3.25 -16.69
N HIS A 302 0.68 3.62 -17.95
CA HIS A 302 0.54 2.71 -19.10
C HIS A 302 1.35 3.17 -20.31
N CYS A 303 2.52 3.76 -20.09
CA CYS A 303 3.29 4.44 -21.12
C CYS A 303 3.90 3.46 -22.14
N GLY A 304 3.46 3.52 -23.39
CA GLY A 304 3.85 2.63 -24.50
C GLY A 304 3.20 1.25 -24.45
N ALA A 305 2.85 0.73 -23.27
CA ALA A 305 2.17 -0.54 -23.08
C ALA A 305 1.41 -0.59 -21.74
N CYS A 306 0.40 -1.46 -21.64
CA CYS A 306 -0.36 -1.66 -20.41
C CYS A 306 0.53 -2.01 -19.22
N GLY A 307 0.35 -1.30 -18.11
CA GLY A 307 1.08 -1.52 -16.86
C GLY A 307 2.53 -1.01 -16.87
N ASN A 308 2.97 -0.37 -17.96
CA ASN A 308 4.29 0.26 -18.00
C ASN A 308 4.25 1.65 -17.35
N ALA A 309 4.31 1.66 -16.02
CA ALA A 309 4.33 2.90 -15.25
C ALA A 309 5.71 3.57 -15.30
N CYS A 310 5.73 4.88 -15.59
CA CYS A 310 6.93 5.69 -15.53
C CYS A 310 7.40 5.89 -14.09
N SER A 311 8.72 6.06 -13.93
CA SER A 311 9.32 6.27 -12.62
C SER A 311 8.96 7.66 -12.06
N PRO A 312 8.99 7.87 -10.72
CA PRO A 312 8.70 9.18 -10.14
C PRO A 312 9.52 10.31 -10.79
N GLY A 313 8.85 11.39 -11.20
CA GLY A 313 9.46 12.54 -11.90
C GLY A 313 9.57 12.39 -13.42
N GLN A 314 9.12 11.27 -13.98
CA GLN A 314 8.95 11.08 -15.42
C GLN A 314 7.51 11.36 -15.87
N ASN A 315 7.38 11.79 -17.12
CA ASN A 315 6.13 11.90 -17.86
C ASN A 315 6.13 10.88 -19.01
N CYS A 316 4.95 10.49 -19.45
CA CYS A 316 4.81 9.75 -20.70
C CYS A 316 4.71 10.72 -21.88
N VAL A 317 5.64 10.62 -22.84
CA VAL A 317 5.65 11.45 -24.04
C VAL A 317 5.81 10.54 -25.26
N SER A 318 4.78 10.50 -26.11
CA SER A 318 4.74 9.67 -27.32
C SER A 318 5.04 8.19 -27.05
N GLY A 319 4.53 7.67 -25.93
CA GLY A 319 4.65 6.25 -25.56
C GLY A 319 5.99 5.86 -24.94
N SER A 320 6.80 6.84 -24.54
CA SER A 320 8.06 6.61 -23.84
C SER A 320 8.14 7.46 -22.56
N CYS A 321 8.58 6.84 -21.47
CA CYS A 321 8.84 7.55 -20.23
C CYS A 321 10.08 8.43 -20.37
N GLY A 322 9.90 9.73 -20.18
CA GLY A 322 10.95 10.72 -20.26
C GLY A 322 10.87 11.67 -19.08
N CYS A 323 11.95 12.37 -18.79
CA CYS A 323 11.94 13.38 -17.74
C CYS A 323 11.10 14.60 -18.16
N ALA A 324 10.41 15.23 -17.21
CA ALA A 324 9.73 16.49 -17.46
C ALA A 324 10.74 17.57 -17.92
N GLY A 325 10.29 18.54 -18.72
CA GLY A 325 11.17 19.52 -19.38
C GLY A 325 12.14 20.20 -18.40
N GLY A 326 13.43 20.19 -18.73
CA GLY A 326 14.51 20.75 -17.91
C GLY A 326 15.16 19.78 -16.92
N LEU A 327 14.68 18.53 -16.83
CA LEU A 327 15.30 17.47 -16.04
C LEU A 327 16.07 16.49 -16.94
N THR A 328 17.22 16.05 -16.46
CA THR A 328 18.08 15.07 -17.15
C THR A 328 17.89 13.71 -16.51
N GLN A 329 17.77 12.66 -17.34
CA GLN A 329 17.69 11.29 -16.86
C GLN A 329 19.08 10.80 -16.42
N CYS A 330 19.25 10.60 -15.12
CA CYS A 330 20.46 10.01 -14.56
C CYS A 330 20.13 8.63 -13.99
N GLY A 331 20.37 7.59 -14.78
CA GLY A 331 19.93 6.23 -14.47
C GLY A 331 18.42 6.08 -14.64
N ARG A 332 17.72 5.72 -13.55
CA ARG A 332 16.25 5.56 -13.54
C ARG A 332 15.49 6.76 -12.95
N ALA A 333 16.20 7.81 -12.56
CA ALA A 333 15.61 8.99 -11.93
C ALA A 333 15.92 10.27 -12.73
N CYS A 334 15.04 11.25 -12.59
CA CYS A 334 15.15 12.55 -13.24
C CYS A 334 15.73 13.57 -12.25
N HIS A 335 16.83 14.21 -12.64
CA HIS A 335 17.51 15.19 -11.82
C HIS A 335 17.71 16.50 -12.58
N ASN A 336 17.55 17.62 -11.88
CA ASN A 336 17.88 18.93 -12.43
C ASN A 336 19.40 19.11 -12.36
N THR A 337 20.08 19.01 -13.50
CA THR A 337 21.56 19.12 -13.55
C THR A 337 22.07 20.53 -13.27
N ASP A 338 21.21 21.54 -13.22
CA ASP A 338 21.61 22.92 -12.95
C ASP A 338 21.69 23.25 -11.46
N SER A 339 21.05 22.44 -10.62
CA SER A 339 20.88 22.71 -9.18
C SER A 339 21.12 21.49 -8.29
N ASN A 340 21.12 20.27 -8.84
CA ASN A 340 21.33 19.08 -8.04
C ASN A 340 22.82 18.86 -7.78
N ARG A 341 23.23 18.98 -6.52
CA ARG A 341 24.59 18.76 -6.02
C ARG A 341 25.23 17.44 -6.47
N ASN A 342 24.44 16.38 -6.63
CA ASN A 342 24.93 15.04 -6.97
C ASN A 342 24.94 14.78 -8.48
N HIS A 343 24.39 15.70 -9.28
CA HIS A 343 24.28 15.60 -10.74
C HIS A 343 24.60 16.95 -11.40
N CYS A 344 25.57 17.70 -10.89
CA CYS A 344 25.79 19.08 -11.30
C CYS A 344 26.48 19.16 -12.67
N GLY A 345 25.82 19.76 -13.65
CA GLY A 345 26.29 19.87 -15.04
C GLY A 345 26.25 18.56 -15.84
N ALA A 346 26.38 17.41 -15.17
CA ALA A 346 26.28 16.09 -15.76
C ALA A 346 25.77 15.06 -14.74
N CYS A 347 25.22 13.95 -15.24
CA CYS A 347 24.76 12.88 -14.38
C CYS A 347 25.88 12.31 -13.50
N PHE A 348 25.57 12.14 -12.21
CA PHE A 348 26.47 11.57 -11.20
C PHE A 348 27.72 12.43 -10.93
N ASN A 349 27.71 13.69 -11.35
CA ASN A 349 28.74 14.64 -10.97
C ASN A 349 28.41 15.27 -9.62
N GLN A 350 29.03 14.75 -8.56
CA GLN A 350 28.85 15.23 -7.20
C GLN A 350 29.80 16.39 -6.90
N CYS A 351 29.28 17.54 -6.46
CA CYS A 351 30.10 18.66 -5.99
C CYS A 351 30.84 18.32 -4.70
N ALA A 352 32.02 18.92 -4.50
CA ALA A 352 32.83 18.67 -3.33
C ALA A 352 32.13 19.12 -2.03
N ASP A 353 32.68 18.72 -0.88
CA ASP A 353 32.13 19.12 0.41
C ASP A 353 32.13 20.64 0.61
N GLY A 354 30.94 21.17 0.91
CA GLY A 354 30.67 22.59 1.05
C GLY A 354 30.32 23.34 -0.24
N GLU A 355 30.38 22.71 -1.41
CA GLU A 355 29.99 23.33 -2.69
C GLU A 355 28.49 23.17 -2.99
N THR A 356 27.93 24.19 -3.63
CA THR A 356 26.58 24.15 -4.20
C THR A 356 26.63 23.98 -5.71
N CYS A 357 25.55 23.46 -6.30
CA CYS A 357 25.39 23.44 -7.74
C CYS A 357 24.58 24.65 -8.18
N ALA A 358 25.16 25.50 -9.02
CA ALA A 358 24.47 26.65 -9.59
C ALA A 358 24.75 26.71 -11.10
N ALA A 359 23.67 26.73 -11.90
CA ALA A 359 23.74 26.74 -13.36
C ALA A 359 24.66 25.64 -13.93
N GLY A 360 24.61 24.45 -13.32
CA GLY A 360 25.37 23.27 -13.76
C GLY A 360 26.86 23.31 -13.43
N THR A 361 27.29 24.25 -12.58
CA THR A 361 28.68 24.35 -12.12
C THR A 361 28.74 24.17 -10.62
N CYS A 362 29.64 23.30 -10.15
CA CYS A 362 29.97 23.19 -8.74
C CYS A 362 30.79 24.41 -8.32
N GLY A 363 30.32 25.16 -7.33
CA GLY A 363 30.97 26.37 -6.87
C GLY A 363 30.17 27.08 -5.78
N GLY A 364 30.75 28.15 -5.24
CA GLY A 364 30.15 28.90 -4.13
C GLY A 364 30.12 28.05 -2.84
N ARG A 365 31.11 28.25 -1.98
CA ARG A 365 31.07 27.70 -0.62
C ARG A 365 30.05 28.49 0.19
N SER A 366 28.83 27.97 0.30
CA SER A 366 27.85 28.54 1.22
C SER A 366 27.97 27.82 2.55
N CYS A 367 28.42 28.54 3.57
CA CYS A 367 28.48 28.01 4.91
C CYS A 367 27.06 27.93 5.51
N PRO A 368 26.63 26.77 6.05
CA PRO A 368 25.29 26.60 6.60
C PRO A 368 25.00 27.60 7.73
N GLY A 369 23.77 28.11 7.79
CA GLY A 369 23.28 28.93 8.91
C GLY A 369 23.87 30.34 9.00
N GLY A 370 24.12 31.00 7.86
CA GLY A 370 24.55 32.41 7.82
C GLY A 370 26.02 32.66 8.21
N ARG A 371 26.84 31.60 8.26
CA ARG A 371 28.27 31.66 8.55
C ARG A 371 29.07 32.25 7.39
N THR A 372 30.25 32.79 7.66
CA THR A 372 31.15 33.36 6.65
C THR A 372 32.30 32.39 6.35
N ASP A 373 32.64 32.20 5.06
CA ASP A 373 33.81 31.41 4.66
C ASP A 373 35.09 32.25 4.80
N CYS A 374 35.97 31.82 5.70
CA CYS A 374 37.26 32.44 5.96
C CYS A 374 38.40 31.51 5.56
N GLY A 375 38.65 31.40 4.24
CA GLY A 375 39.75 30.61 3.70
C GLY A 375 39.53 29.10 3.77
N GLY A 376 38.27 28.64 3.68
CA GLY A 376 37.87 27.24 3.74
C GLY A 376 37.36 26.77 5.10
N SER A 377 37.27 27.67 6.08
CA SER A 377 36.64 27.40 7.38
C SER A 377 35.40 28.27 7.56
N CYS A 378 34.27 27.64 7.88
CA CYS A 378 33.01 28.31 8.12
C CYS A 378 32.91 28.84 9.55
N VAL A 379 33.13 30.14 9.72
CA VAL A 379 33.17 30.81 11.03
C VAL A 379 31.94 31.69 11.24
N ARG A 380 31.66 32.03 12.50
CA ARG A 380 30.56 32.92 12.88
C ARG A 380 31.08 34.31 13.20
N THR A 381 31.04 35.21 12.23
CA THR A 381 31.59 36.56 12.38
C THR A 381 30.81 37.43 13.37
N ASP A 382 29.64 37.00 13.81
CA ASP A 382 28.83 37.74 14.78
C ASP A 382 29.18 37.48 16.25
N ARG A 383 29.93 36.40 16.55
CA ARG A 383 30.29 36.03 17.93
C ARG A 383 31.63 35.30 18.09
N ASP A 384 32.35 35.05 16.99
CA ASP A 384 33.68 34.45 17.03
C ASP A 384 34.74 35.53 17.35
N PRO A 385 35.45 35.44 18.49
CA PRO A 385 36.41 36.46 18.91
C PRO A 385 37.65 36.53 18.02
N LEU A 386 37.90 35.52 17.18
CA LEU A 386 39.01 35.49 16.22
C LEU A 386 38.60 35.97 14.82
N ASN A 387 37.30 36.16 14.58
CA ASN A 387 36.74 36.48 13.27
C ASN A 387 35.60 37.53 13.37
N CYS A 388 35.68 38.46 14.31
CA CYS A 388 34.57 39.33 14.65
C CYS A 388 34.29 40.39 13.56
N GLY A 389 33.08 40.42 12.99
CA GLY A 389 32.70 41.29 11.88
C GLY A 389 33.29 40.90 10.51
N SER A 390 34.46 40.26 10.50
CA SER A 390 35.15 39.82 9.28
C SER A 390 36.20 38.74 9.59
N CYS A 391 36.57 37.99 8.56
CA CYS A 391 37.59 36.95 8.65
C CYS A 391 38.93 37.46 9.22
N GLY A 392 39.44 36.78 10.24
CA GLY A 392 40.73 37.09 10.86
C GLY A 392 40.77 38.36 11.71
N ASN A 393 39.64 39.01 11.95
CA ASN A 393 39.57 40.14 12.88
C ASN A 393 39.44 39.63 14.32
N ALA A 394 40.60 39.46 14.98
CA ALA A 394 40.66 39.03 16.37
C ALA A 394 40.47 40.21 17.34
N CYS A 395 39.60 40.05 18.32
CA CYS A 395 39.37 41.05 19.37
C CYS A 395 40.58 41.19 20.31
N ALA A 396 40.76 42.40 20.86
CA ALA A 396 41.85 42.66 21.79
C ALA A 396 41.62 41.97 23.15
N ALA A 397 42.67 41.87 23.97
CA ALA A 397 42.57 41.28 25.30
C ALA A 397 41.56 42.05 26.17
N GLY A 398 40.54 41.35 26.68
CA GLY A 398 39.44 41.93 27.47
C GLY A 398 38.23 42.39 26.64
N GLU A 399 38.21 42.11 25.33
CA GLU A 399 37.08 42.33 24.43
C GLU A 399 36.55 40.98 23.90
N SER A 400 35.24 40.92 23.68
CA SER A 400 34.55 39.80 23.06
C SER A 400 33.81 40.25 21.79
N CYS A 401 33.41 39.30 20.95
CA CYS A 401 32.63 39.62 19.77
C CYS A 401 31.14 39.74 20.12
N VAL A 402 30.63 40.97 20.18
CA VAL A 402 29.23 41.28 20.48
C VAL A 402 28.60 41.86 19.22
N ASP A 403 27.63 41.15 18.63
CA ASP A 403 26.94 41.53 17.39
C ASP A 403 27.90 41.97 16.28
N ALA A 404 28.90 41.13 16.01
CA ALA A 404 29.91 41.36 14.97
C ALA A 404 30.87 42.55 15.21
N THR A 405 30.94 43.08 16.43
CA THR A 405 31.87 44.14 16.83
C THR A 405 32.66 43.74 18.08
N CYS A 406 33.97 44.00 18.10
CA CYS A 406 34.77 43.81 19.31
C CYS A 406 34.43 44.90 20.32
N ALA A 407 33.96 44.47 21.49
CA ALA A 407 33.55 45.34 22.58
C ALA A 407 33.76 44.63 23.93
N PRO A 408 33.90 45.39 25.03
CA PRO A 408 33.81 44.80 26.36
C PRO A 408 32.42 44.20 26.58
N CYS A 409 32.33 43.19 27.45
CA CYS A 409 31.05 42.53 27.72
C CYS A 409 29.99 43.50 28.26
N PRO A 410 28.70 43.25 27.92
CA PRO A 410 27.58 43.96 28.51
C PRO A 410 27.64 44.00 30.04
N ARG A 411 27.04 45.03 30.65
CA ARG A 411 26.97 45.13 32.11
C ARG A 411 26.21 43.94 32.70
N GLY A 412 26.84 43.21 33.60
CA GLY A 412 26.30 42.01 34.23
C GLY A 412 26.91 40.71 33.71
N GLU A 413 27.59 40.76 32.56
CA GLU A 413 28.27 39.60 31.98
C GLU A 413 29.78 39.64 32.22
N THR A 414 30.40 38.46 32.24
CA THR A 414 31.85 38.27 32.40
C THR A 414 32.45 37.68 31.13
N ASP A 415 33.63 38.15 30.74
CA ASP A 415 34.39 37.58 29.62
C ASP A 415 34.98 36.22 30.01
N CYS A 416 34.42 35.15 29.46
CA CYS A 416 34.85 33.78 29.63
C CYS A 416 35.62 33.29 28.40
N ALA A 417 36.85 33.80 28.25
CA ALA A 417 37.78 33.46 27.16
C ALA A 417 37.25 33.83 25.76
N GLY A 418 36.74 35.06 25.64
CA GLY A 418 36.22 35.66 24.41
C GLY A 418 34.71 35.50 24.22
N THR A 419 34.02 34.83 25.14
CA THR A 419 32.55 34.72 25.13
C THR A 419 32.00 35.39 26.37
N CYS A 420 31.10 36.36 26.19
CA CYS A 420 30.40 36.96 27.32
C CYS A 420 29.37 35.96 27.86
N ALA A 421 29.41 35.74 29.17
CA ALA A 421 28.51 34.85 29.88
C ALA A 421 27.93 35.57 31.10
N ASP A 422 26.62 35.44 31.30
CA ASP A 422 25.98 35.81 32.56
C ASP A 422 26.18 34.67 33.55
N LEU A 423 27.13 34.86 34.48
CA LEU A 423 27.50 33.84 35.46
C LEU A 423 26.34 33.50 36.41
N ALA A 424 25.26 34.28 36.44
CA ALA A 424 24.10 34.01 37.28
C ALA A 424 23.14 32.96 36.69
N VAL A 425 23.14 32.79 35.37
CA VAL A 425 22.14 31.96 34.66
C VAL A 425 22.73 31.06 33.56
N ASP A 426 24.00 31.22 33.21
CA ASP A 426 24.65 30.38 32.20
C ASP A 426 25.11 29.04 32.78
N ASP A 427 24.44 27.95 32.38
CA ASP A 427 24.75 26.57 32.77
C ASP A 427 26.20 26.15 32.46
N ALA A 428 26.87 26.77 31.50
CA ALA A 428 28.26 26.47 31.14
C ALA A 428 29.29 27.26 31.96
N ASN A 429 28.87 28.37 32.58
CA ASN A 429 29.73 29.34 33.27
C ASN A 429 29.16 29.75 34.64
N CYS A 430 28.51 28.83 35.34
CA CYS A 430 27.72 29.14 36.53
C CYS A 430 28.60 29.55 37.72
N GLY A 431 28.50 30.80 38.15
CA GLY A 431 29.29 31.41 39.23
C GLY A 431 30.75 31.74 38.89
N ALA A 432 31.33 31.06 37.90
CA ALA A 432 32.65 31.35 37.36
C ALA A 432 32.79 30.82 35.93
N CYS A 433 33.66 31.44 35.13
CA CYS A 433 33.94 30.99 33.77
C CYS A 433 34.41 29.52 33.72
N GLY A 434 33.78 28.73 32.85
CA GLY A 434 34.04 27.30 32.69
C GLY A 434 33.50 26.40 33.81
N ALA A 435 32.80 26.96 34.81
CA ALA A 435 32.12 26.17 35.83
C ALA A 435 30.78 25.64 35.28
N THR A 436 30.85 24.51 34.57
CA THR A 436 29.67 23.89 33.95
C THR A 436 28.85 23.07 34.95
N CYS A 437 27.53 23.25 34.94
CA CYS A 437 26.60 22.47 35.73
C CYS A 437 26.48 21.02 35.24
N ALA A 438 26.31 20.08 36.17
CA ALA A 438 26.17 18.67 35.83
C ALA A 438 24.82 18.36 35.16
N THR A 439 24.71 17.21 34.50
CA THR A 439 23.45 16.76 33.90
C THR A 439 22.33 16.70 34.94
N GLY A 440 21.19 17.34 34.65
CA GLY A 440 20.06 17.46 35.57
C GLY A 440 20.14 18.65 36.54
N GLN A 441 21.10 19.56 36.33
CA GLN A 441 21.21 20.84 37.01
C GLN A 441 21.07 22.01 36.03
N SER A 442 20.68 23.17 36.56
CA SER A 442 20.63 24.46 35.88
C SER A 442 21.22 25.53 36.79
N CYS A 443 21.79 26.57 36.21
CA CYS A 443 22.38 27.68 36.93
C CYS A 443 21.28 28.57 37.51
N SER A 444 21.33 28.78 38.82
CA SER A 444 20.46 29.70 39.54
C SER A 444 21.31 30.60 40.41
N ASP A 445 21.33 31.89 40.10
CA ASP A 445 22.10 32.94 40.79
C ASP A 445 23.58 32.57 41.04
N GLY A 446 24.19 31.92 40.04
CA GLY A 446 25.59 31.51 40.08
C GLY A 446 25.88 30.22 40.85
N LEU A 447 24.84 29.47 41.20
CA LEU A 447 24.95 28.14 41.79
C LEU A 447 24.24 27.08 40.93
N CYS A 448 24.93 25.97 40.66
CA CYS A 448 24.32 24.85 39.94
C CYS A 448 23.34 24.10 40.83
N CYS A 449 22.05 24.29 40.56
CA CYS A 449 20.96 23.67 41.31
C CYS A 449 20.28 22.58 40.49
N PRO A 450 19.76 21.50 41.11
CA PRO A 450 18.88 20.56 40.42
C PRO A 450 17.80 21.31 39.64
N THR A 451 17.50 20.86 38.42
CA THR A 451 16.56 21.56 37.54
C THR A 451 15.21 21.79 38.26
N GLY A 452 14.80 23.05 38.34
CA GLY A 452 13.59 23.48 39.06
C GLY A 452 13.81 24.03 40.47
N GLN A 453 15.01 23.90 41.05
CA GLN A 453 15.36 24.52 42.33
C GLN A 453 15.97 25.92 42.14
N THR A 454 15.79 26.77 43.16
CA THR A 454 16.31 28.15 43.19
C THR A 454 17.44 28.26 44.21
N ALA A 455 18.51 28.99 43.88
CA ALA A 455 19.55 29.30 44.84
C ALA A 455 19.07 30.38 45.82
N CYS A 456 19.02 30.05 47.12
CA CYS A 456 18.70 30.97 48.20
C CYS A 456 19.84 30.94 49.23
N GLY A 457 20.50 32.08 49.43
CA GLY A 457 21.59 32.20 50.41
C GLY A 457 22.77 31.27 50.18
N GLY A 458 23.01 30.84 48.94
CA GLY A 458 24.08 29.90 48.57
C GLY A 458 23.71 28.42 48.70
N ALA A 459 22.45 28.08 48.94
CA ALA A 459 21.94 26.71 48.91
C ALA A 459 20.79 26.57 47.91
N CYS A 460 20.70 25.41 47.26
CA CYS A 460 19.58 25.10 46.37
C CYS A 460 18.38 24.66 47.19
N VAL A 461 17.25 25.33 46.98
CA VAL A 461 15.99 25.04 47.66
C VAL A 461 14.87 24.88 46.64
N ASP A 462 13.92 24.00 46.96
CA ASP A 462 12.69 23.86 46.18
C ASP A 462 11.65 24.83 46.75
N THR A 463 11.51 25.99 46.13
CA THR A 463 10.57 27.04 46.57
C THR A 463 9.11 26.62 46.45
N SER A 464 8.81 25.47 45.81
CA SER A 464 7.45 24.95 45.74
C SER A 464 7.02 24.16 46.99
N SER A 465 7.98 23.72 47.81
CA SER A 465 7.75 22.80 48.93
C SER A 465 8.52 23.13 50.21
N ASP A 466 9.47 24.07 50.17
CA ASP A 466 10.25 24.49 51.34
C ASP A 466 9.53 25.55 52.18
N ASP A 467 9.19 25.20 53.42
CA ASP A 467 8.47 26.06 54.37
C ASP A 467 9.24 27.34 54.75
N MET A 468 10.56 27.39 54.54
CA MET A 468 11.40 28.56 54.83
C MET A 468 11.66 29.43 53.58
N HIS A 469 11.36 28.92 52.39
CA HIS A 469 11.60 29.56 51.09
C HIS A 469 10.39 29.46 50.15
N CYS A 470 9.17 29.59 50.69
CA CYS A 470 7.95 29.27 49.95
C CYS A 470 7.63 30.33 48.90
N GLY A 471 7.65 29.96 47.62
CA GLY A 471 7.40 30.83 46.47
C GLY A 471 8.54 31.81 46.13
N ALA A 472 9.42 32.12 47.09
CA ALA A 472 10.61 32.95 46.91
C ALA A 472 11.61 32.72 48.06
N CYS A 473 12.87 33.08 47.85
CA CYS A 473 13.91 33.00 48.89
C CYS A 473 13.52 33.77 50.16
N ASP A 474 13.82 33.18 51.32
CA ASP A 474 13.62 33.73 52.66
C ASP A 474 12.15 34.07 52.99
N ASN A 475 11.20 33.50 52.24
CA ASN A 475 9.77 33.62 52.51
C ASN A 475 9.27 32.45 53.38
N ALA A 476 9.46 32.58 54.70
CA ALA A 476 9.03 31.57 55.65
C ALA A 476 7.52 31.60 55.88
N CYS A 477 6.89 30.42 55.86
CA CYS A 477 5.47 30.28 56.11
C CYS A 477 5.09 30.61 57.57
N PRO A 478 3.92 31.25 57.81
CA PRO A 478 3.40 31.47 59.15
C PRO A 478 3.29 30.19 59.97
N ALA A 479 3.40 30.32 61.29
CA ALA A 479 3.32 29.17 62.20
C ALA A 479 2.05 28.33 61.94
N LEU A 480 2.23 27.02 61.78
CA LEU A 480 1.20 26.00 61.48
C LEU A 480 0.68 25.96 60.02
N THR A 481 1.36 26.60 59.07
CA THR A 481 1.07 26.45 57.62
C THR A 481 2.24 25.78 56.90
N ALA A 482 1.96 25.07 55.81
CA ALA A 482 2.97 24.39 55.00
C ALA A 482 3.06 25.01 53.60
N CYS A 483 4.23 24.93 52.98
CA CYS A 483 4.42 25.33 51.60
C CYS A 483 3.87 24.26 50.65
N THR A 484 2.88 24.63 49.84
CA THR A 484 2.36 23.77 48.78
C THR A 484 2.25 24.57 47.48
N ALA A 485 2.94 24.09 46.45
CA ALA A 485 3.02 24.74 45.14
C ALA A 485 3.46 26.22 45.21
N GLY A 486 4.35 26.54 46.16
CA GLY A 486 4.89 27.90 46.33
C GLY A 486 3.97 28.87 47.08
N ALA A 487 2.92 28.38 47.73
CA ALA A 487 2.06 29.18 48.61
C ALA A 487 1.95 28.54 50.00
N CYS A 488 1.98 29.39 51.04
CA CYS A 488 1.72 28.97 52.42
C CYS A 488 0.22 28.75 52.61
N GLY A 489 -0.17 27.52 52.98
CA GLY A 489 -1.57 27.10 53.07
C GLY A 489 -1.85 26.07 54.15
#